data_AF-A0A2V0PHA8-F1
#
_entry.id   AF-A0A2V0PHA8-F1
#
_cell.length_a   1.000
_cell.length_b   1.000
_cell.length_c   1.000
_cell.angle_alpha   90.00
_cell.angle_beta   90.00
_cell.angle_gamma   90.00
#
_symmetry.space_group_name_H-M   'P 1'
#
loop_
_entity.id
_entity.type
_entity.pdbx_description
1 polymer ?
#
loop_
_entity_poly.entity_id
_entity_poly.type
_entity_poly.pdbx_seq_one_letter_code
_entity_poly.pdbx_strand_id
1 'polypeptide(L)'
;MLSATSCARSAIPRSLHCARSAPAFTRQGLLAPRRARALLAAAAMPPAAQSAPAAAAPVVVFTTPGCPYCKRAKEALRGRGVAYTEVDVGADAALRATLAEATGRRTVPQIYAKGAYIGGSDDLQAAIDGGGLDAALARGGAAALPDSLRDAVERAAAKAPAAGSDAPALPSDLAALATALADGATGVLASQGAGADKAFAGAALLAWLQKRGGGGGGGGGGASSGGGSSGGAAAALSVAEAEALGARLLAANVVTLVAPSQPPCEAAASVRGDARYRLRSDAPRRVAWGQALNTQYWWGPSPARPAPAVAADLRARIVALYDRHLSADGRTVAYGAMRRDPAFWAYVDATAELQRVELSSLSRGELTAFAINTYNALIIHTLVVHGTARYGTAAGRMSFFQKAARYNIGGSEYAADDLENGILRGNRPAASSLGMIIGYPCISRGPFGAADPRRGAVVPGPVDARIHFALVCGAASCPPIKTYAPDTLEEGLAAAAEAFCAGEVKVDAAARRVTLSKIFKWYSPDFGASKAERLAFLLPHLAEGPRAELQRLLDADPSAASIAVAYPEYSWELNGTD
;
A
#
# COMPACT_ATOMS: atom_id res chain seq x y z
N MET A 1 1.14 -43.51 49.65
CA MET A 1 -0.02 -44.21 50.26
C MET A 1 -1.09 -44.31 49.18
N LEU A 2 -1.07 -45.39 48.38
CA LEU A 2 -2.01 -46.54 48.44
C LEU A 2 -3.43 -46.15 47.99
N SER A 3 -4.18 -46.83 47.12
CA SER A 3 -4.00 -47.94 46.15
C SER A 3 -5.40 -48.14 45.52
N ALA A 4 -5.56 -47.98 44.21
CA ALA A 4 -5.95 -49.02 43.22
C ALA A 4 -7.19 -49.90 43.49
N THR A 5 -8.14 -49.90 42.54
CA THR A 5 -8.80 -51.05 41.86
C THR A 5 -10.01 -50.55 41.04
N SER A 6 -10.52 -51.16 39.96
CA SER A 6 -10.04 -51.98 38.84
C SER A 6 -11.28 -52.34 37.99
N CYS A 7 -11.19 -52.16 36.67
CA CYS A 7 -11.73 -52.97 35.56
C CYS A 7 -13.12 -53.66 35.63
N ALA A 8 -13.91 -53.51 34.55
CA ALA A 8 -14.48 -54.65 33.82
C ALA A 8 -14.82 -54.31 32.35
N ARG A 9 -14.42 -55.21 31.45
CA ARG A 9 -14.67 -55.28 30.00
C ARG A 9 -15.93 -56.09 29.71
N SER A 10 -16.54 -55.88 28.53
CA SER A 10 -17.09 -56.89 27.58
C SER A 10 -18.14 -56.21 26.68
N ALA A 11 -18.47 -56.64 25.48
CA ALA A 11 -17.90 -57.50 24.45
C ALA A 11 -18.85 -57.39 23.23
N ILE A 12 -18.29 -57.61 22.05
CA ILE A 12 -18.95 -57.67 20.74
C ILE A 12 -19.90 -58.90 20.66
N PRO A 13 -20.90 -58.90 19.76
CA PRO A 13 -20.93 -59.99 18.78
C PRO A 13 -21.16 -59.56 17.32
N ARG A 14 -20.36 -60.21 16.46
CA ARG A 14 -20.56 -60.56 15.03
C ARG A 14 -21.87 -61.37 14.89
N SER A 15 -22.54 -61.61 13.76
CA SER A 15 -22.47 -61.30 12.32
C SER A 15 -23.61 -62.11 11.70
N LEU A 16 -24.31 -61.62 10.67
CA LEU A 16 -24.99 -62.50 9.69
C LEU A 16 -24.82 -61.93 8.28
N HIS A 17 -24.13 -62.71 7.45
CA HIS A 17 -24.00 -62.58 6.00
C HIS A 17 -25.29 -63.02 5.30
N CYS A 18 -25.67 -62.37 4.21
CA CYS A 18 -26.12 -63.08 3.01
C CYS A 18 -25.81 -62.24 1.76
N ALA A 19 -25.18 -62.88 0.79
CA ALA A 19 -24.60 -62.33 -0.42
C ALA A 19 -25.54 -62.44 -1.63
N ARG A 20 -25.29 -61.61 -2.66
CA ARG A 20 -25.49 -61.79 -4.12
C ARG A 20 -25.49 -60.39 -4.76
N SER A 21 -24.90 -60.02 -5.88
CA SER A 21 -23.92 -60.56 -6.84
C SER A 21 -23.53 -59.37 -7.73
N ALA A 22 -22.29 -59.30 -8.23
CA ALA A 22 -21.82 -58.29 -9.20
C ALA A 22 -22.31 -58.56 -10.64
N PRO A 23 -22.19 -57.60 -11.57
CA PRO A 23 -20.99 -57.57 -12.46
C PRO A 23 -20.40 -56.15 -12.58
N ALA A 24 -19.09 -55.94 -12.45
CA ALA A 24 -18.01 -56.13 -13.43
C ALA A 24 -18.15 -55.25 -14.69
N PHE A 25 -17.46 -54.10 -14.69
CA PHE A 25 -16.88 -53.51 -15.90
C PHE A 25 -15.45 -53.01 -15.63
N THR A 26 -14.57 -53.48 -16.50
CA THR A 26 -13.11 -53.43 -16.49
C THR A 26 -12.59 -52.07 -16.96
N ARG A 27 -11.49 -51.61 -16.34
CA ARG A 27 -10.52 -50.72 -17.00
C ARG A 27 -9.09 -51.10 -16.62
N GLN A 28 -8.48 -51.94 -17.45
CA GLN A 28 -7.03 -51.88 -17.75
C GLN A 28 -6.78 -50.54 -18.46
N GLY A 29 -5.64 -49.85 -18.40
CA GLY A 29 -4.29 -50.09 -17.90
C GLY A 29 -3.36 -49.10 -18.63
N LEU A 30 -2.15 -48.91 -18.09
CA LEU A 30 -0.95 -48.28 -18.69
C LEU A 30 -0.91 -46.72 -18.67
N LEU A 31 -0.11 -46.07 -17.81
CA LEU A 31 1.37 -45.93 -17.70
C LEU A 31 1.92 -44.67 -18.41
N ALA A 32 2.74 -43.94 -17.62
CA ALA A 32 3.78 -42.93 -17.94
C ALA A 32 3.40 -41.42 -17.95
N PRO A 33 4.14 -40.56 -17.20
CA PRO A 33 4.01 -39.12 -17.24
C PRO A 33 4.98 -38.50 -18.26
N ARG A 34 4.47 -37.77 -19.25
CA ARG A 34 5.29 -36.92 -20.12
C ARG A 34 5.48 -35.54 -19.47
N ARG A 35 6.61 -35.36 -18.78
CA ARG A 35 7.28 -34.06 -18.69
C ARG A 35 7.96 -33.76 -20.03
N ALA A 36 8.17 -32.47 -20.28
CA ALA A 36 9.00 -31.86 -21.34
C ALA A 36 8.35 -31.63 -22.72
N ARG A 37 7.64 -30.50 -22.86
CA ARG A 37 7.89 -29.43 -23.87
C ARG A 37 6.74 -28.42 -23.85
N ALA A 38 6.90 -27.35 -23.06
CA ALA A 38 6.15 -26.10 -23.23
C ALA A 38 6.90 -24.95 -22.52
N LEU A 39 8.23 -24.89 -22.71
CA LEU A 39 9.10 -23.82 -22.19
C LEU A 39 9.84 -23.06 -23.30
N LEU A 40 9.38 -23.17 -24.55
CA LEU A 40 9.88 -22.35 -25.66
C LEU A 40 8.72 -22.03 -26.63
N ALA A 41 7.91 -21.03 -26.26
CA ALA A 41 7.09 -20.23 -27.17
C ALA A 41 6.59 -18.95 -26.46
N ALA A 42 7.42 -18.33 -25.63
CA ALA A 42 7.21 -16.98 -25.11
C ALA A 42 8.21 -16.04 -25.80
N ALA A 43 8.16 -15.99 -27.13
CA ALA A 43 8.84 -15.00 -27.93
C ALA A 43 7.78 -14.35 -28.83
N ALA A 44 7.73 -13.01 -28.76
CA ALA A 44 6.88 -12.09 -29.51
C ALA A 44 5.41 -11.94 -29.06
N MET A 45 5.21 -11.38 -27.85
CA MET A 45 4.17 -10.34 -27.69
C MET A 45 4.87 -8.98 -27.82
N PRO A 46 4.28 -7.99 -28.52
CA PRO A 46 4.87 -6.65 -28.57
C PRO A 46 4.91 -6.07 -27.15
N PRO A 47 5.95 -5.33 -26.78
CA PRO A 47 6.07 -4.74 -25.45
C PRO A 47 4.83 -3.87 -25.17
N ALA A 48 4.19 -4.10 -24.03
CA ALA A 48 3.23 -3.16 -23.48
C ALA A 48 3.90 -1.78 -23.47
N ALA A 49 3.30 -0.81 -24.18
CA ALA A 49 3.81 0.56 -24.21
C ALA A 49 3.73 1.15 -22.80
N GLN A 50 4.83 1.01 -22.07
CA GLN A 50 5.10 1.68 -20.79
C GLN A 50 5.31 3.17 -21.06
N SER A 51 5.17 3.99 -20.01
CA SER A 51 5.56 5.41 -20.01
C SER A 51 6.95 5.59 -20.61
N ALA A 52 7.03 6.23 -21.78
CA ALA A 52 8.28 6.48 -22.49
C ALA A 52 9.09 7.62 -21.82
N PRO A 53 10.43 7.67 -21.98
CA PRO A 53 11.25 8.74 -21.44
C PRO A 53 10.88 10.13 -22.01
N ALA A 54 11.17 11.12 -21.19
CA ALA A 54 10.61 12.46 -21.05
C ALA A 54 10.53 13.42 -22.27
N ALA A 55 11.11 13.11 -23.43
CA ALA A 55 11.32 14.12 -24.47
C ALA A 55 10.45 13.96 -25.74
N ALA A 56 9.62 12.92 -25.87
CA ALA A 56 8.95 12.66 -27.16
C ALA A 56 7.60 11.92 -27.11
N ALA A 57 6.90 11.87 -25.97
CA ALA A 57 5.56 11.30 -25.97
C ALA A 57 4.60 12.26 -26.70
N PRO A 58 3.88 11.79 -27.75
CA PRO A 58 3.07 12.67 -28.57
C PRO A 58 1.75 13.09 -27.90
N VAL A 59 1.44 12.56 -26.72
CA VAL A 59 0.22 12.88 -25.95
C VAL A 59 0.59 13.21 -24.51
N VAL A 60 -0.08 14.20 -23.93
CA VAL A 60 -0.01 14.55 -22.50
C VAL A 60 -1.39 14.37 -21.90
N VAL A 61 -1.48 13.72 -20.75
CA VAL A 61 -2.72 13.50 -20.00
C VAL A 61 -2.57 14.07 -18.60
N PHE A 62 -3.29 15.14 -18.29
CA PHE A 62 -3.37 15.69 -16.95
C PHE A 62 -4.42 14.91 -16.14
N THR A 63 -4.03 14.35 -15.00
CA THR A 63 -4.84 13.41 -14.22
C THR A 63 -4.89 13.78 -12.74
N THR A 64 -5.74 13.09 -12.00
CA THR A 64 -5.65 13.00 -10.53
C THR A 64 -5.67 11.53 -10.12
N PRO A 65 -4.99 11.13 -9.02
CA PRO A 65 -4.95 9.74 -8.58
C PRO A 65 -6.37 9.22 -8.32
N GLY A 66 -6.66 7.96 -8.62
CA GLY A 66 -7.98 7.35 -8.37
C GLY A 66 -9.15 7.89 -9.21
N CYS A 67 -8.93 8.73 -10.23
CA CYS A 67 -10.01 9.21 -11.10
C CYS A 67 -10.39 8.16 -12.17
N PRO A 68 -11.66 7.69 -12.23
CA PRO A 68 -12.08 6.69 -13.21
C PRO A 68 -12.03 7.20 -14.66
N TYR A 69 -12.36 8.47 -14.89
CA TYR A 69 -12.28 9.09 -16.22
C TYR A 69 -10.83 9.16 -16.72
N CYS A 70 -9.87 9.43 -15.83
CA CYS A 70 -8.44 9.41 -16.17
C CYS A 70 -7.99 8.00 -16.53
N LYS A 71 -8.46 6.98 -15.78
CA LYS A 71 -8.18 5.58 -16.08
C LYS A 71 -8.70 5.18 -17.46
N ARG A 72 -9.97 5.49 -17.77
CA ARG A 72 -10.56 5.20 -19.09
C ARG A 72 -9.79 5.85 -20.23
N ALA A 73 -9.45 7.13 -20.11
CA ALA A 73 -8.65 7.83 -21.12
C ALA A 73 -7.27 7.15 -21.34
N LYS A 74 -6.58 6.79 -20.26
CA LYS A 74 -5.28 6.08 -20.31
C LYS A 74 -5.41 4.69 -20.92
N GLU A 75 -6.48 3.96 -20.63
CA GLU A 75 -6.78 2.66 -21.23
C GLU A 75 -7.09 2.78 -22.73
N ALA A 76 -7.84 3.80 -23.14
CA ALA A 76 -8.13 4.06 -24.55
C ALA A 76 -6.84 4.34 -25.36
N LEU A 77 -5.92 5.15 -24.82
CA LEU A 77 -4.62 5.40 -25.43
C LEU A 77 -3.75 4.13 -25.49
N ARG A 78 -3.73 3.33 -24.41
CA ARG A 78 -3.01 2.05 -24.36
C ARG A 78 -3.57 1.04 -25.36
N GLY A 79 -4.88 0.94 -25.48
CA GLY A 79 -5.55 0.05 -26.44
C GLY A 79 -5.18 0.34 -27.89
N ARG A 80 -4.78 1.58 -28.19
CA ARG A 80 -4.29 2.01 -29.50
C ARG A 80 -2.77 2.06 -29.64
N GLY A 81 -2.02 1.69 -28.60
CA GLY A 81 -0.55 1.76 -28.61
C GLY A 81 0.02 3.18 -28.67
N VAL A 82 -0.75 4.20 -28.27
CA VAL A 82 -0.30 5.60 -28.27
C VAL A 82 0.44 5.89 -26.97
N ALA A 83 1.71 6.27 -27.08
CA ALA A 83 2.52 6.70 -25.94
C ALA A 83 2.01 8.05 -25.39
N TYR A 84 2.00 8.20 -24.08
CA TYR A 84 1.62 9.44 -23.41
C TYR A 84 2.47 9.74 -22.17
N THR A 85 2.56 11.02 -21.83
CA THR A 85 3.07 11.53 -20.55
C THR A 85 1.89 11.80 -19.63
N GLU A 86 1.90 11.23 -18.43
CA GLU A 86 0.90 11.53 -17.39
C GLU A 86 1.42 12.65 -16.47
N VAL A 87 0.59 13.66 -16.24
CA VAL A 87 0.89 14.76 -15.31
C VAL A 87 -0.16 14.76 -14.20
N ASP A 88 0.25 14.39 -12.99
CA ASP A 88 -0.63 14.43 -11.82
C ASP A 88 -0.80 15.88 -11.33
N VAL A 89 -2.03 16.40 -11.39
CA VAL A 89 -2.40 17.72 -10.86
C VAL A 89 -3.13 17.63 -9.52
N GLY A 90 -3.22 16.42 -8.96
CA GLY A 90 -3.87 16.06 -7.70
C GLY A 90 -3.49 16.95 -6.53
N ALA A 91 -2.18 17.12 -6.34
CA ALA A 91 -1.57 17.83 -5.22
C ALA A 91 -1.11 19.26 -5.56
N ASP A 92 -1.17 19.68 -6.83
CA ASP A 92 -0.67 20.99 -7.27
C ASP A 92 -1.86 21.90 -7.64
N ALA A 93 -2.30 22.71 -6.67
CA ALA A 93 -3.45 23.59 -6.84
C ALA A 93 -3.18 24.71 -7.85
N ALA A 94 -1.95 25.22 -7.89
CA ALA A 94 -1.52 26.23 -8.85
C ALA A 94 -1.58 25.69 -10.28
N LEU A 95 -1.01 24.50 -10.52
CA LEU A 95 -1.08 23.84 -11.82
C LEU A 95 -2.51 23.52 -12.22
N ARG A 96 -3.36 23.08 -11.29
CA ARG A 96 -4.80 22.87 -11.58
C ARG A 96 -5.50 24.17 -11.97
N ALA A 97 -5.19 25.29 -11.32
CA ALA A 97 -5.73 26.60 -11.66
C ALA A 97 -5.24 27.06 -13.04
N THR A 98 -3.94 26.91 -13.33
CA THR A 98 -3.36 27.19 -14.65
C THR A 98 -4.00 26.32 -15.73
N LEU A 99 -4.25 25.04 -15.47
CA LEU A 99 -4.95 24.17 -16.41
C LEU A 99 -6.37 24.65 -16.69
N ALA A 100 -7.08 25.04 -15.63
CA ALA A 100 -8.44 25.53 -15.75
C ALA A 100 -8.53 26.84 -16.51
N GLU A 101 -7.56 27.73 -16.32
CA GLU A 101 -7.44 28.98 -17.08
C GLU A 101 -7.12 28.70 -18.56
N ALA A 102 -6.18 27.79 -18.83
CA ALA A 102 -5.74 27.47 -20.19
C ALA A 102 -6.82 26.78 -21.05
N THR A 103 -7.71 26.00 -20.44
CA THR A 103 -8.71 25.19 -21.18
C THR A 103 -10.16 25.61 -20.95
N GLY A 104 -10.41 26.47 -19.97
CA GLY A 104 -11.75 26.78 -19.48
C GLY A 104 -12.42 25.64 -18.73
N ARG A 105 -11.74 24.50 -18.48
CA ARG A 105 -12.28 23.32 -17.80
C ARG A 105 -11.57 23.05 -16.49
N ARG A 106 -12.33 22.79 -15.42
CA ARG A 106 -11.79 22.47 -14.08
C ARG A 106 -11.64 20.98 -13.81
N THR A 107 -12.24 20.14 -14.64
CA THR A 107 -12.30 18.68 -14.46
C THR A 107 -11.12 17.98 -15.13
N VAL A 108 -10.77 16.79 -14.65
CA VAL A 108 -9.79 15.88 -15.25
C VAL A 108 -10.49 14.62 -15.79
N PRO A 109 -9.91 13.88 -16.76
CA PRO A 109 -8.64 14.15 -17.42
C PRO A 109 -8.71 15.35 -18.37
N GLN A 110 -7.56 15.94 -18.67
CA GLN A 110 -7.40 16.91 -19.74
C GLN A 110 -6.27 16.47 -20.64
N ILE A 111 -6.55 16.29 -21.93
CA ILE A 111 -5.65 15.59 -22.85
C ILE A 111 -5.20 16.54 -23.96
N TYR A 112 -3.90 16.53 -24.22
CA TYR A 112 -3.27 17.23 -25.33
C TYR A 112 -2.56 16.22 -26.24
N ALA A 113 -2.67 16.38 -27.56
CA ALA A 113 -1.93 15.58 -28.55
C ALA A 113 -1.08 16.51 -29.41
N LYS A 114 0.26 16.36 -29.35
CA LYS A 114 1.25 17.25 -29.97
C LYS A 114 0.94 18.74 -29.76
N GLY A 115 0.53 19.07 -28.52
CA GLY A 115 0.18 20.41 -28.07
C GLY A 115 -1.21 20.93 -28.48
N ALA A 116 -1.98 20.19 -29.28
CA ALA A 116 -3.40 20.48 -29.52
C ALA A 116 -4.27 19.93 -28.37
N TYR A 117 -5.15 20.76 -27.83
CA TYR A 117 -6.10 20.34 -26.79
C TYR A 117 -7.19 19.44 -27.39
N ILE A 118 -7.34 18.24 -26.84
CA ILE A 118 -8.35 17.26 -27.24
C ILE A 118 -9.61 17.37 -26.37
N GLY A 119 -9.45 17.64 -25.07
CA GLY A 119 -10.56 17.68 -24.11
C GLY A 119 -10.44 16.64 -22.99
N GLY A 120 -11.57 16.17 -22.49
CA GLY A 120 -11.67 15.16 -21.44
C GLY A 120 -11.73 13.72 -21.94
N SER A 121 -12.12 12.79 -21.06
CA SER A 121 -12.16 11.35 -21.39
C SER A 121 -13.12 11.06 -22.54
N ASP A 122 -14.29 11.68 -22.54
CA ASP A 122 -15.32 11.43 -23.55
C ASP A 122 -14.95 12.10 -24.88
N ASP A 123 -14.35 13.30 -24.82
CA ASP A 123 -13.83 14.00 -26.00
C ASP A 123 -12.70 13.18 -26.67
N LEU A 124 -11.82 12.57 -25.87
CA LEU A 124 -10.79 11.67 -26.39
C LEU A 124 -11.40 10.44 -27.06
N GLN A 125 -12.43 9.83 -26.48
CA GLN A 125 -13.10 8.68 -27.10
C GLN A 125 -13.75 9.09 -28.43
N ALA A 126 -14.43 10.23 -28.48
CA ALA A 126 -14.99 10.77 -29.71
C ALA A 126 -13.90 11.09 -30.77
N ALA A 127 -12.77 11.64 -30.35
CA ALA A 127 -11.62 11.90 -31.23
C ALA A 127 -10.97 10.61 -31.73
N ILE A 128 -11.00 9.54 -30.94
CA ILE A 128 -10.55 8.20 -31.33
C ILE A 128 -11.49 7.61 -32.39
N ASP A 129 -12.80 7.67 -32.15
CA ASP A 129 -13.81 7.07 -33.02
C ASP A 129 -13.92 7.81 -34.36
N GLY A 130 -13.79 9.14 -34.33
CA GLY A 130 -13.82 10.00 -35.51
C GLY A 130 -12.47 10.19 -36.22
N GLY A 131 -11.39 9.51 -35.80
CA GLY A 131 -10.04 9.67 -36.36
C GLY A 131 -9.36 11.02 -36.07
N GLY A 132 -9.98 11.86 -35.24
CA GLY A 132 -9.45 13.16 -34.81
C GLY A 132 -8.15 13.07 -34.02
N LEU A 133 -7.95 12.00 -33.23
CA LEU A 133 -6.69 11.75 -32.52
C LEU A 133 -5.54 11.48 -33.51
N ASP A 134 -5.77 10.59 -34.48
CA ASP A 134 -4.76 10.26 -35.50
C ASP A 134 -4.41 11.49 -36.34
N ALA A 135 -5.41 12.31 -36.68
CA ALA A 135 -5.20 13.59 -37.35
C ALA A 135 -4.38 14.58 -36.49
N ALA A 136 -4.63 14.65 -35.18
CA ALA A 136 -3.83 15.49 -34.27
C ALA A 136 -2.37 15.01 -34.15
N LEU A 137 -2.16 13.70 -34.11
CA LEU A 137 -0.82 13.10 -34.08
C LEU A 137 -0.06 13.27 -35.40
N ALA A 138 -0.76 13.26 -36.54
CA ALA A 138 -0.17 13.46 -37.86
C ALA A 138 0.21 14.92 -38.15
N ARG A 139 -0.55 15.90 -37.65
CA ARG A 139 -0.41 17.33 -37.98
C ARG A 139 0.86 18.04 -37.47
N GLY A 140 1.70 17.39 -36.65
CA GLY A 140 3.03 17.88 -36.30
C GLY A 140 3.12 19.36 -35.86
N GLY A 141 2.84 19.67 -34.58
CA GLY A 141 3.38 20.88 -33.93
C GLY A 141 2.72 22.23 -34.28
N ALA A 142 1.46 22.28 -34.71
CA ALA A 142 0.80 23.55 -35.01
C ALA A 142 0.37 24.36 -33.76
N ALA A 143 0.20 23.70 -32.61
CA ALA A 143 -0.10 24.36 -31.33
C ALA A 143 0.94 23.92 -30.30
N ALA A 144 1.63 24.88 -29.69
CA ALA A 144 2.49 24.59 -28.55
C ALA A 144 1.64 24.49 -27.29
N LEU A 145 2.00 23.57 -26.38
CA LEU A 145 1.49 23.62 -25.01
C LEU A 145 1.78 25.02 -24.43
N PRO A 146 0.83 25.65 -23.70
CA PRO A 146 1.10 26.88 -22.98
C PRO A 146 2.39 26.75 -22.16
N ASP A 147 3.23 27.78 -22.17
CA ASP A 147 4.56 27.72 -21.51
C ASP A 147 4.43 27.35 -20.03
N SER A 148 3.39 27.86 -19.36
CA SER A 148 3.04 27.54 -17.97
C SER A 148 2.74 26.05 -17.72
N LEU A 149 2.30 25.32 -18.74
CA LEU A 149 2.06 23.88 -18.67
C LEU A 149 3.28 23.06 -19.12
N ARG A 150 4.18 23.62 -19.94
CA ARG A 150 5.39 22.93 -20.38
C ARG A 150 6.29 22.59 -19.21
N ASP A 151 6.55 23.53 -18.30
CA ASP A 151 7.39 23.26 -17.13
C ASP A 151 6.81 22.14 -16.26
N ALA A 152 5.49 22.06 -16.13
CA ALA A 152 4.82 21.00 -15.39
C ALA A 152 4.93 19.65 -16.10
N VAL A 153 4.82 19.63 -17.43
CA VAL A 153 5.05 18.44 -18.24
C VAL A 153 6.50 18.00 -18.14
N GLU A 154 7.47 18.91 -18.23
CA GLU A 154 8.90 18.62 -18.09
C GLU A 154 9.25 18.11 -16.70
N ARG A 155 8.69 18.70 -15.63
CA ARG A 155 8.82 18.18 -14.26
C ARG A 155 8.21 16.80 -14.11
N ALA A 156 7.00 16.57 -14.63
CA ALA A 156 6.34 15.27 -14.60
C ALA A 156 7.08 14.23 -15.45
N ALA A 157 7.70 14.64 -16.54
CA ALA A 157 8.49 13.82 -17.43
C ALA A 157 9.86 13.48 -16.81
N ALA A 158 10.50 14.41 -16.08
CA ALA A 158 11.65 14.13 -15.22
C ALA A 158 11.27 13.24 -14.03
N LYS A 159 10.01 13.29 -13.59
CA LYS A 159 9.39 12.42 -12.58
C LYS A 159 8.75 11.15 -13.15
N ALA A 160 8.91 10.88 -14.47
CA ALA A 160 8.50 9.62 -15.08
C ALA A 160 9.03 8.49 -14.19
N PRO A 161 8.19 7.48 -13.87
CA PRO A 161 8.36 6.72 -12.65
C PRO A 161 9.80 6.22 -12.62
N ALA A 162 10.55 6.69 -11.61
CA ALA A 162 11.52 5.84 -10.99
C ALA A 162 10.74 4.62 -10.48
N ALA A 163 10.45 3.69 -11.40
CA ALA A 163 10.13 2.33 -11.07
C ALA A 163 11.39 1.81 -10.38
N GLY A 164 11.38 1.87 -9.06
CA GLY A 164 12.56 1.72 -8.21
C GLY A 164 12.64 2.94 -7.31
N SER A 165 11.95 2.94 -6.18
CA SER A 165 12.65 2.66 -4.94
C SER A 165 13.98 3.40 -4.85
N ASP A 166 14.03 4.50 -4.11
CA ASP A 166 15.29 4.98 -3.52
C ASP A 166 15.91 3.94 -2.56
N ALA A 167 15.28 2.76 -2.40
CA ALA A 167 15.97 1.60 -1.90
C ALA A 167 17.03 1.18 -2.94
N PRO A 168 18.33 1.25 -2.60
CA PRO A 168 19.39 0.90 -3.54
C PRO A 168 19.17 -0.51 -4.07
N ALA A 169 19.27 -0.68 -5.39
CA ALA A 169 19.25 -1.99 -6.02
C ALA A 169 20.32 -2.87 -5.35
N LEU A 170 19.96 -4.12 -5.07
CA LEU A 170 20.88 -5.07 -4.46
C LEU A 170 22.16 -5.16 -5.30
N PRO A 171 23.35 -4.94 -4.73
CA PRO A 171 24.61 -5.10 -5.45
C PRO A 171 24.66 -6.44 -6.19
N SER A 172 25.19 -6.44 -7.42
CA SER A 172 25.13 -7.60 -8.33
C SER A 172 25.75 -8.87 -7.73
N ASP A 173 26.80 -8.71 -6.91
CA ASP A 173 27.43 -9.80 -6.17
C ASP A 173 26.48 -10.40 -5.13
N LEU A 174 25.78 -9.57 -4.36
CA LEU A 174 24.77 -10.02 -3.39
C LEU A 174 23.53 -10.62 -4.07
N ALA A 175 23.15 -10.13 -5.25
CA ALA A 175 22.03 -10.69 -6.02
C ALA A 175 22.34 -12.10 -6.55
N ALA A 176 23.56 -12.30 -7.07
CA ALA A 176 24.04 -13.63 -7.47
C ALA A 176 24.10 -14.57 -6.26
N LEU A 177 24.55 -14.06 -5.10
CA LEU A 177 24.61 -14.82 -3.86
C LEU A 177 23.23 -15.20 -3.32
N ALA A 178 22.25 -14.28 -3.37
CA ALA A 178 20.87 -14.56 -2.99
C ALA A 178 20.26 -15.69 -3.84
N THR A 179 20.50 -15.66 -5.16
CA THR A 179 20.06 -16.70 -6.09
C THR A 179 20.68 -18.05 -5.73
N ALA A 180 21.98 -18.04 -5.45
CA ALA A 180 22.71 -19.24 -5.06
C ALA A 180 22.26 -19.83 -3.71
N LEU A 181 21.96 -18.98 -2.71
CA LEU A 181 21.46 -19.42 -1.42
C LEU A 181 20.09 -20.09 -1.53
N ALA A 182 19.26 -19.62 -2.47
CA ALA A 182 17.92 -20.13 -2.74
C ALA A 182 17.89 -21.42 -3.57
N ASP A 183 19.02 -21.85 -4.14
CA ASP A 183 19.08 -23.03 -4.99
C ASP A 183 18.72 -24.31 -4.20
N GLY A 184 17.76 -25.07 -4.72
CA GLY A 184 17.22 -26.24 -4.01
C GLY A 184 18.18 -27.44 -3.93
N ALA A 185 19.24 -27.47 -4.74
CA ALA A 185 20.20 -28.57 -4.79
C ALA A 185 21.53 -28.22 -4.10
N THR A 186 21.94 -26.96 -4.15
CA THR A 186 23.27 -26.49 -3.74
C THR A 186 23.23 -25.34 -2.74
N GLY A 187 22.06 -24.76 -2.47
CA GLY A 187 21.86 -23.68 -1.52
C GLY A 187 21.91 -24.13 -0.06
N VAL A 188 21.82 -23.16 0.85
CA VAL A 188 21.94 -23.41 2.31
C VAL A 188 20.90 -24.42 2.81
N LEU A 189 19.70 -24.42 2.22
CA LEU A 189 18.61 -25.34 2.58
C LEU A 189 18.83 -26.77 2.08
N ALA A 190 19.60 -26.99 1.01
CA ALA A 190 19.92 -28.32 0.51
C ALA A 190 20.72 -29.14 1.54
N SER A 191 21.55 -28.45 2.33
CA SER A 191 22.39 -29.08 3.36
C SER A 191 21.65 -29.49 4.64
N GLN A 192 20.42 -29.01 4.87
CA GLN A 192 19.66 -29.25 6.11
C GLN A 192 18.29 -29.91 5.89
N GLY A 193 17.85 -30.06 4.64
CA GLY A 193 16.48 -30.45 4.32
C GLY A 193 15.51 -29.29 4.50
N ALA A 194 14.71 -28.97 3.48
CA ALA A 194 13.73 -27.90 3.56
C ALA A 194 12.55 -28.31 4.45
N GLY A 195 12.65 -28.04 5.76
CA GLY A 195 11.51 -28.10 6.67
C GLY A 195 10.38 -27.16 6.24
N ALA A 196 9.17 -27.36 6.79
CA ALA A 196 8.00 -26.56 6.45
C ALA A 196 8.18 -25.04 6.68
N ASP A 197 9.10 -24.66 7.57
CA ASP A 197 9.43 -23.27 7.89
C ASP A 197 10.56 -22.69 7.03
N LYS A 198 11.22 -23.48 6.16
CA LYS A 198 12.36 -23.07 5.32
C LYS A 198 13.45 -22.27 6.06
N ALA A 199 13.64 -22.50 7.36
CA ALA A 199 14.65 -21.81 8.15
C ALA A 199 15.88 -22.70 8.38
N PHE A 200 17.04 -22.07 8.52
CA PHE A 200 18.34 -22.72 8.67
C PHE A 200 19.13 -22.10 9.83
N ALA A 201 20.06 -22.84 10.41
CA ALA A 201 20.94 -22.32 11.47
C ALA A 201 21.95 -21.31 10.91
N GLY A 202 22.29 -20.28 11.67
CA GLY A 202 23.31 -19.30 11.29
C GLY A 202 24.68 -19.96 11.06
N ALA A 203 25.04 -20.96 11.86
CA ALA A 203 26.26 -21.74 11.66
C ALA A 203 26.31 -22.43 10.29
N ALA A 204 25.15 -22.86 9.78
CA ALA A 204 25.05 -23.49 8.46
C ALA A 204 25.22 -22.48 7.32
N LEU A 205 24.67 -21.27 7.49
CA LEU A 205 24.90 -20.17 6.55
C LEU A 205 26.38 -19.81 6.47
N LEU A 206 27.03 -19.62 7.62
CA LEU A 206 28.46 -19.29 7.69
C LEU A 206 29.33 -20.39 7.07
N ALA A 207 29.07 -21.66 7.40
CA ALA A 207 29.79 -22.79 6.80
C ALA A 207 29.58 -22.88 5.28
N TRP A 208 28.38 -22.56 4.78
CA TRP A 208 28.11 -22.53 3.35
C TRP A 208 28.86 -21.40 2.64
N LEU A 209 28.90 -20.20 3.23
CA LEU A 209 29.64 -19.06 2.70
C LEU A 209 31.15 -19.34 2.64
N GLN A 210 31.72 -19.96 3.69
CA GLN A 210 33.13 -20.37 3.73
C GLN A 210 33.50 -21.30 2.56
N LYS A 211 32.68 -22.32 2.32
CA LYS A 211 32.90 -23.29 1.24
C LYS A 211 32.79 -22.68 -0.15
N ARG A 212 31.94 -21.66 -0.34
CA ARG A 212 31.66 -21.09 -1.68
C ARG A 212 32.69 -20.05 -2.15
N GLY A 213 33.51 -19.49 -1.26
CA GLY A 213 34.68 -18.67 -1.63
C GLY A 213 35.58 -19.29 -2.69
N GLY A 214 35.48 -20.62 -2.86
CA GLY A 214 36.29 -21.39 -3.79
C GLY A 214 35.73 -21.69 -5.18
N GLY A 215 34.61 -21.11 -5.63
CA GLY A 215 34.12 -21.42 -6.99
C GLY A 215 32.99 -20.55 -7.50
N GLY A 216 33.35 -19.56 -8.32
CA GLY A 216 32.42 -18.89 -9.24
C GLY A 216 32.69 -19.32 -10.68
N GLY A 217 31.68 -19.87 -11.35
CA GLY A 217 31.59 -19.92 -12.81
C GLY A 217 31.65 -21.31 -13.44
N GLY A 218 30.53 -21.79 -13.97
CA GLY A 218 30.53 -22.96 -14.85
C GLY A 218 29.18 -23.67 -14.92
N GLY A 219 28.26 -23.13 -15.71
CA GLY A 219 27.08 -23.85 -16.16
C GLY A 219 27.46 -25.10 -16.94
N GLY A 220 26.60 -26.11 -16.91
CA GLY A 220 26.80 -27.37 -17.61
C GLY A 220 26.92 -27.21 -19.13
N GLY A 221 27.76 -28.06 -19.72
CA GLY A 221 27.80 -28.27 -21.17
C GLY A 221 29.02 -29.08 -21.62
N GLY A 222 28.79 -30.33 -22.01
CA GLY A 222 29.61 -31.02 -23.01
C GLY A 222 30.89 -31.72 -22.54
N ALA A 223 30.88 -33.04 -22.62
CA ALA A 223 32.09 -33.85 -22.62
C ALA A 223 32.96 -33.54 -23.86
N SER A 224 34.25 -33.23 -23.67
CA SER A 224 35.31 -33.63 -24.59
C SER A 224 36.67 -33.58 -23.91
N SER A 225 37.45 -34.63 -24.16
CA SER A 225 38.80 -34.94 -23.71
C SER A 225 39.88 -33.90 -24.02
N GLY A 226 40.82 -33.73 -23.08
CA GLY A 226 42.24 -33.48 -23.40
C GLY A 226 42.88 -32.23 -22.80
N GLY A 227 43.97 -32.43 -22.05
CA GLY A 227 45.02 -31.43 -21.84
C GLY A 227 44.97 -30.65 -20.53
N GLY A 228 45.90 -30.95 -19.61
CA GLY A 228 46.01 -30.29 -18.32
C GLY A 228 46.44 -28.82 -18.42
N SER A 229 45.77 -27.98 -17.63
CA SER A 229 46.32 -26.76 -17.07
C SER A 229 45.60 -26.52 -15.74
N SER A 230 46.38 -26.27 -14.69
CA SER A 230 45.98 -26.17 -13.29
C SER A 230 44.86 -25.15 -13.06
N GLY A 231 43.63 -25.62 -12.92
CA GLY A 231 42.54 -24.84 -12.33
C GLY A 231 42.85 -24.62 -10.85
N GLY A 232 43.30 -23.43 -10.49
CA GLY A 232 43.43 -23.04 -9.09
C GLY A 232 42.05 -23.13 -8.44
N ALA A 233 41.87 -24.08 -7.52
CA ALA A 233 40.74 -24.07 -6.61
C ALA A 233 40.79 -22.71 -5.90
N ALA A 234 39.77 -21.87 -6.09
CA ALA A 234 39.72 -20.64 -5.32
C ALA A 234 39.71 -21.03 -3.83
N ALA A 235 40.44 -20.30 -3.01
CA ALA A 235 40.57 -20.62 -1.59
C ALA A 235 39.20 -20.48 -0.91
N ALA A 236 38.88 -21.39 0.02
CA ALA A 236 37.73 -21.20 0.91
C ALA A 236 37.88 -19.86 1.64
N LEU A 237 36.77 -19.14 1.85
CA LEU A 237 36.82 -17.90 2.64
C LEU A 237 37.27 -18.23 4.06
N SER A 238 38.05 -17.33 4.64
CA SER A 238 38.30 -17.33 6.09
C SER A 238 37.00 -17.15 6.87
N VAL A 239 37.03 -17.49 8.16
CA VAL A 239 35.87 -17.31 9.06
C VAL A 239 35.39 -15.86 9.06
N ALA A 240 36.33 -14.91 9.17
CA ALA A 240 36.03 -13.48 9.20
C ALA A 240 35.40 -12.98 7.89
N GLU A 241 35.87 -13.45 6.73
CA GLU A 241 35.29 -13.08 5.43
C GLU A 241 33.86 -13.60 5.27
N ALA A 242 33.58 -14.83 5.73
CA ALA A 242 32.23 -15.39 5.71
C ALA A 242 31.27 -14.66 6.67
N GLU A 243 31.74 -14.29 7.86
CA GLU A 243 30.97 -13.47 8.80
C GLU A 243 30.67 -12.08 8.23
N ALA A 244 31.66 -11.42 7.62
CA ALA A 244 31.48 -10.13 6.95
C ALA A 244 30.47 -10.22 5.80
N LEU A 245 30.53 -11.28 4.98
CA LEU A 245 29.57 -11.52 3.91
C LEU A 245 28.17 -11.81 4.45
N GLY A 246 28.07 -12.56 5.56
CA GLY A 246 26.82 -12.78 6.29
C GLY A 246 26.19 -11.47 6.81
N ALA A 247 27.00 -10.58 7.38
CA ALA A 247 26.56 -9.26 7.81
C ALA A 247 26.05 -8.41 6.63
N ARG A 248 26.72 -8.45 5.47
CA ARG A 248 26.25 -7.78 4.24
C ARG A 248 24.91 -8.33 3.77
N LEU A 249 24.69 -9.65 3.83
CA LEU A 249 23.41 -10.28 3.48
C LEU A 249 22.27 -9.86 4.41
N LEU A 250 22.55 -9.71 5.72
CA LEU A 250 21.59 -9.17 6.69
C LEU A 250 21.28 -7.71 6.41
N ALA A 251 22.31 -6.87 6.21
CA ALA A 251 22.16 -5.44 5.93
C ALA A 251 21.35 -5.20 4.65
N ALA A 252 21.54 -6.05 3.64
CA ALA A 252 20.80 -6.00 2.39
C ALA A 252 19.42 -6.69 2.43
N ASN A 253 18.98 -7.16 3.62
CA ASN A 253 17.73 -7.88 3.83
C ASN A 253 17.54 -9.11 2.92
N VAL A 254 18.63 -9.77 2.50
CA VAL A 254 18.56 -11.02 1.71
C VAL A 254 18.15 -12.18 2.63
N VAL A 255 18.75 -12.21 3.81
CA VAL A 255 18.39 -13.12 4.90
C VAL A 255 17.82 -12.32 6.07
N THR A 256 16.90 -12.94 6.79
CA THR A 256 16.24 -12.38 7.96
C THR A 256 16.38 -13.33 9.14
N LEU A 257 16.48 -12.78 10.34
CA LEU A 257 16.38 -13.53 11.57
C LEU A 257 14.97 -14.10 11.73
N VAL A 258 14.87 -15.33 12.24
CA VAL A 258 13.62 -15.95 12.69
C VAL A 258 13.58 -15.88 14.21
N ALA A 259 12.90 -14.87 14.73
CA ALA A 259 12.78 -14.61 16.16
C ALA A 259 11.37 -14.07 16.49
N PRO A 260 10.87 -14.25 17.72
CA PRO A 260 9.55 -13.73 18.12
C PRO A 260 9.51 -12.20 18.19
N SER A 261 10.66 -11.53 18.35
CA SER A 261 10.79 -10.08 18.42
C SER A 261 12.01 -9.60 17.65
N GLN A 262 11.97 -8.33 17.21
CA GLN A 262 13.11 -7.70 16.55
C GLN A 262 14.23 -7.47 17.56
N PRO A 263 15.45 -7.97 17.31
CA PRO A 263 16.59 -7.64 18.16
C PRO A 263 17.05 -6.19 17.94
N PRO A 264 17.75 -5.59 18.92
CA PRO A 264 18.44 -4.32 18.73
C PRO A 264 19.38 -4.35 17.52
N CYS A 265 19.65 -3.18 16.92
CA CYS A 265 20.48 -3.05 15.73
C CYS A 265 21.84 -3.76 15.85
N GLU A 266 22.51 -3.58 16.98
CA GLU A 266 23.83 -4.18 17.27
C GLU A 266 23.78 -5.70 17.28
N ALA A 267 22.77 -6.28 17.94
CA ALA A 267 22.56 -7.73 17.99
C ALA A 267 22.08 -8.32 16.65
N ALA A 268 21.60 -7.47 15.73
CA ALA A 268 21.18 -7.84 14.38
C ALA A 268 22.29 -7.67 13.32
N ALA A 269 23.44 -7.11 13.70
CA ALA A 269 24.49 -6.71 12.75
C ALA A 269 25.25 -7.90 12.13
N SER A 270 25.29 -9.04 12.82
CA SER A 270 26.03 -10.22 12.40
C SER A 270 25.17 -11.50 12.46
N VAL A 271 25.59 -12.50 11.69
CA VAL A 271 24.99 -13.84 11.72
C VAL A 271 25.49 -14.57 12.96
N ARG A 272 24.56 -14.97 13.85
CA ARG A 272 24.87 -15.72 15.07
C ARG A 272 24.69 -17.21 14.82
N GLY A 273 25.69 -18.00 15.23
CA GLY A 273 25.71 -19.45 14.95
C GLY A 273 24.51 -20.21 15.52
N ASP A 274 24.05 -19.80 16.70
CA ASP A 274 22.96 -20.37 17.50
C ASP A 274 21.55 -19.91 17.06
N ALA A 275 21.47 -18.85 16.25
CA ALA A 275 20.21 -18.30 15.78
C ALA A 275 19.71 -18.97 14.50
N ARG A 276 18.40 -18.87 14.25
CA ARG A 276 17.77 -19.33 13.01
C ARG A 276 17.51 -18.17 12.05
N TYR A 277 17.77 -18.41 10.78
CA TYR A 277 17.60 -17.45 9.70
C TYR A 277 16.76 -18.05 8.58
N ARG A 278 16.26 -17.18 7.70
CA ARG A 278 15.53 -17.55 6.50
C ARG A 278 15.85 -16.57 5.38
N LEU A 279 15.70 -16.99 4.12
CA LEU A 279 15.65 -16.04 3.01
C LEU A 279 14.39 -15.17 3.10
N ARG A 280 14.51 -13.88 2.80
CA ARG A 280 13.36 -12.96 2.79
C ARG A 280 12.26 -13.46 1.86
N SER A 281 12.63 -14.00 0.69
CA SER A 281 11.69 -14.56 -0.29
C SER A 281 10.83 -15.71 0.27
N ASP A 282 11.33 -16.44 1.26
CA ASP A 282 10.65 -17.57 1.89
C ASP A 282 9.84 -17.16 3.13
N ALA A 283 9.84 -15.89 3.52
CA ALA A 283 9.13 -15.42 4.70
C ALA A 283 7.62 -15.77 4.63
N PRO A 284 6.98 -16.11 5.76
CA PRO A 284 5.59 -16.54 5.76
C PRO A 284 4.72 -15.40 5.27
N ARG A 285 3.88 -15.69 4.27
CA ARG A 285 2.99 -14.70 3.67
C ARG A 285 1.58 -14.71 4.28
N ARG A 286 1.38 -15.48 5.36
CA ARG A 286 0.13 -15.54 6.12
C ARG A 286 0.29 -14.74 7.41
N VAL A 287 -0.70 -13.90 7.71
CA VAL A 287 -0.74 -13.07 8.90
C VAL A 287 -2.03 -13.35 9.66
N ALA A 288 -1.92 -13.58 10.97
CA ALA A 288 -3.08 -13.80 11.82
C ALA A 288 -3.83 -12.49 12.08
N TRP A 289 -5.12 -12.58 12.39
CA TRP A 289 -5.91 -11.42 12.79
C TRP A 289 -5.35 -10.83 14.10
N GLY A 290 -4.98 -9.55 14.09
CA GLY A 290 -4.38 -8.87 15.24
C GLY A 290 -2.85 -8.94 15.31
N GLN A 291 -2.20 -9.68 14.41
CA GLN A 291 -0.75 -9.64 14.24
C GLN A 291 -0.37 -8.47 13.34
N ALA A 292 0.68 -7.72 13.69
CA ALA A 292 1.21 -6.67 12.84
C ALA A 292 1.54 -7.18 11.43
N LEU A 293 1.09 -6.44 10.42
CA LEU A 293 1.13 -6.86 9.01
C LEU A 293 2.54 -6.82 8.39
N ASN A 294 3.54 -6.30 9.11
CA ASN A 294 4.91 -6.19 8.64
C ASN A 294 5.92 -6.92 9.53
N THR A 295 5.52 -7.88 10.38
CA THR A 295 6.45 -8.58 11.31
C THR A 295 6.70 -10.05 10.96
N GLN A 296 6.37 -10.48 9.73
CA GLN A 296 6.63 -11.86 9.30
C GLN A 296 8.13 -12.13 9.10
N TYR A 297 8.91 -11.07 9.00
CA TYR A 297 10.36 -11.05 9.02
C TYR A 297 10.83 -9.70 9.60
N TRP A 298 12.09 -9.67 10.06
CA TRP A 298 12.67 -8.49 10.69
C TRP A 298 13.52 -7.74 9.70
N TRP A 299 13.35 -6.42 9.66
CA TRP A 299 14.27 -5.55 8.94
C TRP A 299 15.66 -5.68 9.55
N GLY A 300 16.63 -5.88 8.67
CA GLY A 300 18.04 -6.08 8.97
C GLY A 300 18.67 -4.87 9.65
N PRO A 301 19.97 -4.94 9.96
CA PRO A 301 20.68 -3.94 10.75
C PRO A 301 20.74 -2.55 10.11
N SER A 302 20.45 -2.44 8.81
CA SER A 302 20.53 -1.19 8.06
C SER A 302 19.58 -0.13 8.63
N PRO A 303 20.04 1.14 8.73
CA PRO A 303 19.17 2.23 9.12
C PRO A 303 18.02 2.35 8.11
N ALA A 304 16.83 2.69 8.60
CA ALA A 304 15.72 3.06 7.73
C ALA A 304 16.01 4.41 7.07
N ARG A 305 15.44 4.62 5.88
CA ARG A 305 15.31 5.95 5.29
C ARG A 305 14.47 6.86 6.20
N PRO A 306 14.53 8.19 6.01
CA PRO A 306 13.65 9.12 6.73
C PRO A 306 12.19 8.69 6.67
N ALA A 307 11.48 8.74 7.81
CA ALA A 307 10.14 8.19 7.92
C ALA A 307 9.15 8.72 6.85
N PRO A 308 9.11 10.04 6.53
CA PRO A 308 8.24 10.56 5.47
C PRO A 308 8.52 9.94 4.10
N ALA A 309 9.79 9.67 3.77
CA ALA A 309 10.19 9.05 2.51
C ALA A 309 9.74 7.59 2.43
N VAL A 310 9.88 6.83 3.54
CA VAL A 310 9.37 5.45 3.63
C VAL A 310 7.84 5.44 3.45
N ALA A 311 7.12 6.30 4.16
CA ALA A 311 5.66 6.36 4.05
C ALA A 311 5.20 6.77 2.64
N ALA A 312 5.88 7.72 1.98
CA ALA A 312 5.58 8.11 0.61
C ALA A 312 5.83 6.99 -0.41
N ASP A 313 6.93 6.24 -0.28
CA ASP A 313 7.24 5.07 -1.12
C ASP A 313 6.18 3.97 -0.97
N LEU A 314 5.84 3.61 0.28
CA LEU A 314 4.77 2.65 0.58
C LEU A 314 3.44 3.10 -0.02
N ARG A 315 3.14 4.39 0.12
CA ARG A 315 1.93 4.99 -0.44
C ARG A 315 1.90 4.88 -1.95
N ALA A 316 2.96 5.27 -2.65
CA ALA A 316 3.03 5.20 -4.10
C ALA A 316 2.83 3.77 -4.62
N ARG A 317 3.46 2.78 -3.99
CA ARG A 317 3.33 1.37 -4.36
C ARG A 317 1.91 0.84 -4.23
N ILE A 318 1.26 1.11 -3.09
CA ILE A 318 -0.08 0.58 -2.84
C ILE A 318 -1.15 1.30 -3.67
N VAL A 319 -0.95 2.58 -3.99
CA VAL A 319 -1.83 3.32 -4.92
C VAL A 319 -1.70 2.77 -6.34
N ALA A 320 -0.47 2.52 -6.81
CA ALA A 320 -0.26 1.93 -8.13
C ALA A 320 -0.91 0.53 -8.25
N LEU A 321 -0.89 -0.25 -7.17
CA LEU A 321 -1.61 -1.52 -7.07
C LEU A 321 -3.13 -1.30 -7.07
N TYR A 322 -3.62 -0.37 -6.25
CA TYR A 322 -5.03 -0.02 -6.17
C TYR A 322 -5.59 0.35 -7.55
N ASP A 323 -4.96 1.28 -8.26
CA ASP A 323 -5.41 1.73 -9.58
C ASP A 323 -5.42 0.61 -10.63
N ARG A 324 -4.44 -0.30 -10.56
CA ARG A 324 -4.35 -1.47 -11.44
C ARG A 324 -5.53 -2.43 -11.25
N HIS A 325 -5.98 -2.60 -10.00
CA HIS A 325 -7.05 -3.55 -9.63
C HIS A 325 -8.41 -2.88 -9.41
N LEU A 326 -8.52 -1.57 -9.60
CA LEU A 326 -9.79 -0.83 -9.62
C LEU A 326 -10.61 -1.21 -10.87
N SER A 327 -11.92 -1.33 -10.76
CA SER A 327 -12.82 -1.56 -11.90
C SER A 327 -12.85 -0.34 -12.84
N ALA A 328 -13.30 -0.54 -14.08
CA ALA A 328 -13.38 0.53 -15.08
C ALA A 328 -14.38 1.64 -14.69
N ASP A 329 -15.39 1.32 -13.87
CA ASP A 329 -16.34 2.29 -13.33
C ASP A 329 -15.81 3.04 -12.10
N GLY A 330 -14.64 2.65 -11.57
CA GLY A 330 -13.99 3.26 -10.42
C GLY A 330 -14.64 2.94 -9.07
N ARG A 331 -15.61 2.03 -9.03
CA ARG A 331 -16.40 1.77 -7.82
C ARG A 331 -15.92 0.59 -7.00
N THR A 332 -15.25 -0.38 -7.63
CA THR A 332 -14.88 -1.64 -6.97
C THR A 332 -13.43 -2.01 -7.20
N VAL A 333 -12.83 -2.73 -6.26
CA VAL A 333 -11.42 -3.12 -6.24
C VAL A 333 -11.34 -4.61 -5.99
N ALA A 334 -10.64 -5.31 -6.88
CA ALA A 334 -10.43 -6.75 -6.79
C ALA A 334 -9.29 -7.09 -5.80
N TYR A 335 -9.54 -6.97 -4.49
CA TYR A 335 -8.53 -7.21 -3.45
C TYR A 335 -7.90 -8.61 -3.51
N GLY A 336 -8.68 -9.64 -3.84
CA GLY A 336 -8.17 -11.00 -4.03
C GLY A 336 -7.25 -11.13 -5.26
N ALA A 337 -7.49 -10.36 -6.32
CA ALA A 337 -6.57 -10.29 -7.47
C ALA A 337 -5.29 -9.53 -7.09
N MET A 338 -5.42 -8.42 -6.35
CA MET A 338 -4.30 -7.64 -5.83
C MET A 338 -3.37 -8.51 -4.96
N ARG A 339 -3.92 -9.39 -4.11
CA ARG A 339 -3.13 -10.33 -3.28
C ARG A 339 -2.25 -11.28 -4.11
N ARG A 340 -2.66 -11.61 -5.32
CA ARG A 340 -1.93 -12.50 -6.23
C ARG A 340 -0.91 -11.74 -7.09
N ASP A 341 -0.92 -10.41 -7.09
CA ASP A 341 0.01 -9.58 -7.84
C ASP A 341 1.41 -9.62 -7.20
N PRO A 342 2.47 -9.97 -7.95
CA PRO A 342 3.84 -9.94 -7.43
C PRO A 342 4.25 -8.57 -6.85
N ALA A 343 3.74 -7.47 -7.39
CA ALA A 343 4.04 -6.13 -6.89
C ALA A 343 3.44 -5.88 -5.50
N PHE A 344 2.36 -6.59 -5.11
CA PHE A 344 1.85 -6.54 -3.74
C PHE A 344 2.84 -7.14 -2.76
N TRP A 345 3.51 -8.24 -3.12
CA TRP A 345 4.55 -8.82 -2.25
C TRP A 345 5.79 -7.95 -2.17
N ALA A 346 6.15 -7.22 -3.23
CA ALA A 346 7.17 -6.19 -3.16
C ALA A 346 6.78 -5.03 -2.23
N TYR A 347 5.50 -4.67 -2.18
CA TYR A 347 4.98 -3.71 -1.19
C TYR A 347 5.08 -4.26 0.24
N VAL A 348 4.65 -5.50 0.48
CA VAL A 348 4.77 -6.17 1.79
C VAL A 348 6.25 -6.21 2.23
N ASP A 349 7.16 -6.52 1.30
CA ASP A 349 8.61 -6.51 1.52
C ASP A 349 9.12 -5.12 1.96
N ALA A 350 8.59 -4.04 1.38
CA ALA A 350 8.97 -2.67 1.74
C ALA A 350 8.42 -2.25 3.12
N THR A 351 7.28 -2.80 3.58
CA THR A 351 6.68 -2.39 4.86
C THR A 351 7.53 -2.72 6.08
N ALA A 352 8.48 -3.66 5.99
CA ALA A 352 9.35 -3.99 7.10
C ALA A 352 10.30 -2.86 7.48
N GLU A 353 10.65 -1.96 6.56
CA GLU A 353 11.51 -0.81 6.87
C GLU A 353 10.89 0.11 7.94
N LEU A 354 9.55 0.16 8.03
CA LEU A 354 8.84 0.89 9.08
C LEU A 354 9.27 0.46 10.48
N GLN A 355 9.68 -0.79 10.67
CA GLN A 355 10.11 -1.28 11.99
C GLN A 355 11.27 -0.47 12.58
N ARG A 356 12.04 0.26 11.75
CA ARG A 356 13.22 1.03 12.16
C ARG A 356 13.15 2.54 11.89
N VAL A 357 12.00 3.06 11.44
CA VAL A 357 11.88 4.50 11.25
C VAL A 357 11.88 5.22 12.59
N GLU A 358 12.47 6.41 12.62
CA GLU A 358 12.47 7.28 13.80
C GLU A 358 11.36 8.33 13.67
N LEU A 359 10.49 8.43 14.69
CA LEU A 359 9.35 9.35 14.68
C LEU A 359 9.54 10.55 15.60
N SER A 360 10.36 10.44 16.64
CA SER A 360 10.42 11.46 17.70
C SER A 360 11.04 12.79 17.26
N SER A 361 11.83 12.78 16.19
CA SER A 361 12.51 13.95 15.64
C SER A 361 11.74 14.65 14.52
N LEU A 362 10.57 14.15 14.13
CA LEU A 362 9.80 14.70 13.01
C LEU A 362 9.10 16.01 13.41
N SER A 363 9.10 16.98 12.48
CA SER A 363 8.26 18.16 12.61
C SER A 363 6.77 17.82 12.56
N ARG A 364 5.91 18.77 12.96
CA ARG A 364 4.44 18.63 12.88
C ARG A 364 3.98 18.20 11.48
N GLY A 365 4.49 18.84 10.44
CA GLY A 365 4.13 18.55 9.06
C GLY A 365 4.61 17.17 8.60
N GLU A 366 5.84 16.80 8.93
CA GLU A 366 6.41 15.48 8.60
C GLU A 366 5.66 14.34 9.29
N LEU A 367 5.38 14.47 10.59
CA LEU A 367 4.65 13.45 11.34
C LEU A 367 3.20 13.31 10.85
N THR A 368 2.56 14.43 10.49
CA THR A 368 1.19 14.42 9.94
C THR A 368 1.15 13.74 8.57
N ALA A 369 2.05 14.12 7.65
CA ALA A 369 2.14 13.49 6.33
C ALA A 369 2.48 11.98 6.44
N PHE A 370 3.43 11.63 7.32
CA PHE A 370 3.79 10.25 7.62
C PHE A 370 2.59 9.44 8.10
N ALA A 371 1.85 9.94 9.10
CA ALA A 371 0.74 9.22 9.70
C ALA A 371 -0.43 9.04 8.72
N ILE A 372 -0.79 10.07 7.93
CA ILE A 372 -1.84 9.96 6.90
C ILE A 372 -1.46 8.93 5.83
N ASN A 373 -0.24 9.02 5.27
CA ASN A 373 0.21 8.10 4.23
C ASN A 373 0.27 6.65 4.75
N THR A 374 0.80 6.46 5.96
CA THR A 374 0.93 5.14 6.59
C THR A 374 -0.42 4.54 6.93
N TYR A 375 -1.34 5.33 7.50
CA TYR A 375 -2.73 4.91 7.76
C TYR A 375 -3.40 4.45 6.47
N ASN A 376 -3.38 5.29 5.44
CA ASN A 376 -4.06 5.00 4.18
C ASN A 376 -3.49 3.74 3.49
N ALA A 377 -2.18 3.54 3.56
CA ALA A 377 -1.54 2.34 3.04
C ALA A 377 -1.90 1.10 3.87
N LEU A 378 -1.93 1.24 5.20
CA LEU A 378 -2.28 0.18 6.15
C LEU A 378 -3.71 -0.34 5.92
N ILE A 379 -4.69 0.53 5.71
CA ILE A 379 -6.07 0.10 5.46
C ILE A 379 -6.16 -0.80 4.23
N ILE A 380 -5.55 -0.39 3.11
CA ILE A 380 -5.55 -1.17 1.86
C ILE A 380 -4.83 -2.51 2.08
N HIS A 381 -3.65 -2.51 2.71
CA HIS A 381 -2.92 -3.74 3.02
C HIS A 381 -3.79 -4.71 3.84
N THR A 382 -4.47 -4.21 4.86
CA THR A 382 -5.32 -5.01 5.73
C THR A 382 -6.47 -5.65 4.95
N LEU A 383 -7.13 -4.90 4.07
CA LEU A 383 -8.20 -5.42 3.20
C LEU A 383 -7.69 -6.50 2.24
N VAL A 384 -6.50 -6.35 1.66
CA VAL A 384 -5.90 -7.37 0.78
C VAL A 384 -5.58 -8.66 1.55
N VAL A 385 -5.10 -8.55 2.78
CA VAL A 385 -4.67 -9.72 3.58
C VAL A 385 -5.85 -10.46 4.20
N HIS A 386 -6.80 -9.73 4.79
CA HIS A 386 -7.89 -10.29 5.59
C HIS A 386 -9.24 -10.32 4.88
N GLY A 387 -9.37 -9.64 3.75
CA GLY A 387 -10.64 -9.50 3.03
C GLY A 387 -11.63 -8.56 3.73
N THR A 388 -12.83 -8.51 3.19
CA THR A 388 -13.92 -7.58 3.54
C THR A 388 -14.95 -8.21 4.48
N ALA A 389 -15.02 -9.54 4.57
CA ALA A 389 -16.11 -10.27 5.21
C ALA A 389 -16.39 -9.89 6.67
N ARG A 390 -15.35 -9.54 7.44
CA ARG A 390 -15.49 -9.13 8.85
C ARG A 390 -15.91 -7.67 9.02
N TYR A 391 -15.91 -6.86 7.96
CA TYR A 391 -16.13 -5.42 8.03
C TYR A 391 -17.63 -5.02 8.07
N GLY A 392 -18.55 -5.90 7.67
CA GLY A 392 -19.97 -5.56 7.56
C GLY A 392 -20.65 -5.15 8.88
N THR A 393 -20.13 -5.59 10.03
CA THR A 393 -20.72 -5.30 11.35
C THR A 393 -19.96 -4.18 12.09
N ALA A 394 -20.65 -3.44 12.97
CA ALA A 394 -20.02 -2.39 13.78
C ALA A 394 -18.87 -2.94 14.66
N ALA A 395 -19.08 -4.09 15.30
CA ALA A 395 -18.05 -4.77 16.08
C ALA A 395 -16.87 -5.25 15.21
N GLY A 396 -17.17 -5.70 13.99
CA GLY A 396 -16.20 -6.09 12.99
C GLY A 396 -15.31 -4.93 12.53
N ARG A 397 -15.91 -3.76 12.23
CA ARG A 397 -15.17 -2.53 11.91
C ARG A 397 -14.28 -2.07 13.06
N MET A 398 -14.83 -2.07 14.27
CA MET A 398 -14.05 -1.71 15.45
C MET A 398 -12.83 -2.63 15.63
N SER A 399 -13.04 -3.95 15.52
CA SER A 399 -11.95 -4.94 15.57
C SER A 399 -10.95 -4.77 14.42
N PHE A 400 -11.42 -4.36 13.24
CA PHE A 400 -10.56 -4.08 12.09
C PHE A 400 -9.59 -2.93 12.38
N PHE A 401 -10.09 -1.76 12.78
CA PHE A 401 -9.24 -0.57 13.02
C PHE A 401 -8.40 -0.65 14.30
N GLN A 402 -8.87 -1.36 15.33
CA GLN A 402 -8.17 -1.45 16.62
C GLN A 402 -7.20 -2.64 16.72
N LYS A 403 -7.46 -3.71 15.97
CA LYS A 403 -6.70 -4.96 16.08
C LYS A 403 -6.03 -5.34 14.77
N ALA A 404 -6.79 -5.53 13.70
CA ALA A 404 -6.27 -6.14 12.46
C ALA A 404 -5.36 -5.21 11.66
N ALA A 405 -5.79 -3.96 11.47
CA ALA A 405 -5.02 -2.96 10.74
C ALA A 405 -3.92 -2.43 11.64
N ARG A 406 -2.76 -3.08 11.61
CA ARG A 406 -1.62 -2.77 12.48
C ARG A 406 -0.27 -2.95 11.79
N TYR A 407 0.67 -2.05 12.08
CA TYR A 407 2.09 -2.19 11.77
C TYR A 407 2.96 -2.07 13.01
N ASN A 408 4.15 -2.65 12.95
CA ASN A 408 5.28 -2.26 13.78
C ASN A 408 6.00 -1.08 13.12
N ILE A 409 6.11 0.03 13.85
CA ILE A 409 6.73 1.28 13.42
C ILE A 409 7.71 1.72 14.52
N GLY A 410 8.98 1.86 14.18
CA GLY A 410 10.02 2.23 15.15
C GLY A 410 10.08 1.30 16.38
N GLY A 411 9.85 0.00 16.17
CA GLY A 411 9.82 -1.02 17.22
C GLY A 411 8.51 -1.11 18.02
N SER A 412 7.58 -0.16 17.88
CA SER A 412 6.29 -0.16 18.56
C SER A 412 5.15 -0.55 17.63
N GLU A 413 4.11 -1.22 18.14
CA GLU A 413 2.94 -1.51 17.32
C GLU A 413 1.92 -0.36 17.32
N TYR A 414 1.45 0.00 16.13
CA TYR A 414 0.42 1.00 15.90
C TYR A 414 -0.72 0.39 15.10
N ALA A 415 -1.91 0.38 15.68
CA ALA A 415 -3.15 0.16 14.95
C ALA A 415 -3.55 1.39 14.12
N ALA A 416 -4.48 1.23 13.18
CA ALA A 416 -5.05 2.36 12.45
C ALA A 416 -5.64 3.41 13.41
N ASP A 417 -6.36 2.96 14.45
CA ASP A 417 -6.88 3.84 15.51
C ASP A 417 -5.76 4.57 16.28
N ASP A 418 -4.58 3.96 16.42
CA ASP A 418 -3.43 4.58 17.10
C ASP A 418 -2.83 5.70 16.23
N LEU A 419 -2.75 5.50 14.91
CA LEU A 419 -2.28 6.53 13.97
C LEU A 419 -3.26 7.72 13.89
N GLU A 420 -4.56 7.44 13.84
CA GLU A 420 -5.59 8.48 13.77
C GLU A 420 -5.77 9.19 15.11
N ASN A 421 -6.14 8.46 16.16
CA ASN A 421 -6.54 9.05 17.43
C ASN A 421 -5.33 9.37 18.33
N GLY A 422 -4.31 8.52 18.27
CA GLY A 422 -3.07 8.67 19.03
C GLY A 422 -2.15 9.73 18.46
N ILE A 423 -1.76 9.60 17.19
CA ILE A 423 -0.81 10.51 16.55
C ILE A 423 -1.51 11.78 16.05
N LEU A 424 -2.40 11.67 15.07
CA LEU A 424 -2.94 12.82 14.33
C LEU A 424 -3.88 13.70 15.17
N ARG A 425 -4.72 13.08 16.02
CA ARG A 425 -5.68 13.80 16.85
C ARG A 425 -5.12 14.22 18.23
N GLY A 426 -3.82 14.10 18.45
CA GLY A 426 -3.21 14.55 19.71
C GLY A 426 -3.55 13.65 20.91
N ASN A 427 -3.55 12.33 20.71
CA ASN A 427 -3.92 11.33 21.73
C ASN A 427 -5.33 11.52 22.32
N ARG A 428 -6.31 11.80 21.45
CA ARG A 428 -7.73 11.92 21.81
C ARG A 428 -8.43 10.56 21.84
N PRO A 429 -9.54 10.41 22.57
CA PRO A 429 -10.36 9.21 22.51
C PRO A 429 -10.94 8.97 21.11
N ALA A 430 -11.03 7.70 20.70
CA ALA A 430 -11.67 7.31 19.45
C ALA A 430 -13.17 7.64 19.47
N ALA A 431 -13.76 7.92 18.30
CA ALA A 431 -15.20 8.19 18.20
C ALA A 431 -16.08 7.02 18.68
N SER A 432 -15.54 5.79 18.66
CA SER A 432 -16.20 4.59 19.17
C SER A 432 -16.05 4.40 20.69
N SER A 433 -15.29 5.25 21.39
CA SER A 433 -15.14 5.16 22.84
C SER A 433 -16.45 5.53 23.54
N LEU A 434 -16.73 4.90 24.68
CA LEU A 434 -17.98 5.08 25.43
C LEU A 434 -18.30 6.56 25.66
N GLY A 435 -17.32 7.34 26.15
CA GLY A 435 -17.48 8.78 26.40
C GLY A 435 -17.84 9.57 25.15
N MET A 436 -17.27 9.23 24.00
CA MET A 436 -17.65 9.86 22.74
C MET A 436 -19.08 9.50 22.32
N ILE A 437 -19.47 8.22 22.48
CA ILE A 437 -20.81 7.73 22.15
C ILE A 437 -21.88 8.40 23.02
N ILE A 438 -21.63 8.59 24.31
CA ILE A 438 -22.59 9.21 25.24
C ILE A 438 -22.48 10.75 25.30
N GLY A 439 -21.58 11.37 24.53
CA GLY A 439 -21.42 12.82 24.48
C GLY A 439 -20.64 13.42 25.66
N TYR A 440 -19.89 12.62 26.40
CA TYR A 440 -18.99 13.02 27.48
C TYR A 440 -17.54 12.59 27.19
N PRO A 441 -16.80 13.28 26.31
CA PRO A 441 -15.44 12.86 25.92
C PRO A 441 -14.46 12.72 27.09
N CYS A 442 -14.64 13.52 28.15
CA CYS A 442 -13.77 13.59 29.33
C CYS A 442 -13.65 12.26 30.12
N ILE A 443 -14.62 11.35 29.98
CA ILE A 443 -14.58 10.05 30.66
C ILE A 443 -13.79 8.99 29.89
N SER A 444 -13.40 9.27 28.64
CA SER A 444 -12.57 8.39 27.83
C SER A 444 -11.13 8.90 27.75
N ARG A 445 -10.17 7.99 27.74
CA ARG A 445 -8.75 8.30 27.57
C ARG A 445 -8.34 8.07 26.12
N GLY A 446 -7.28 8.76 25.69
CA GLY A 446 -6.61 8.47 24.43
C GLY A 446 -5.95 7.08 24.44
N PRO A 447 -5.52 6.60 23.26
CA PRO A 447 -4.91 5.28 23.12
C PRO A 447 -3.56 5.13 23.85
N PHE A 448 -2.82 6.22 24.07
CA PHE A 448 -1.48 6.17 24.67
C PHE A 448 -1.52 6.61 26.14
N GLY A 449 -1.14 5.69 27.03
CA GLY A 449 -0.98 5.95 28.46
C GLY A 449 0.21 6.86 28.78
N ALA A 450 0.35 7.27 30.03
CA ALA A 450 1.41 8.22 30.45
C ALA A 450 2.85 7.68 30.22
N ALA A 451 3.06 6.38 30.42
CA ALA A 451 4.35 5.71 30.21
C ALA A 451 4.47 5.03 28.83
N ASP A 452 3.51 5.26 27.93
CA ASP A 452 3.53 4.65 26.60
C ASP A 452 4.62 5.32 25.74
N PRO A 453 5.60 4.57 25.21
CA PRO A 453 6.69 5.15 24.41
C PRO A 453 6.18 5.87 23.15
N ARG A 454 5.00 5.49 22.65
CA ARG A 454 4.39 6.09 21.46
C ARG A 454 3.94 7.53 21.68
N ARG A 455 3.90 8.01 22.93
CA ARG A 455 3.61 9.43 23.25
C ARG A 455 4.59 10.41 22.63
N GLY A 456 5.84 10.00 22.38
CA GLY A 456 6.83 10.84 21.72
C GLY A 456 6.50 11.14 20.24
N ALA A 457 5.58 10.37 19.65
CA ALA A 457 5.16 10.48 18.26
C ALA A 457 3.73 11.04 18.12
N VAL A 458 3.35 11.99 18.98
CA VAL A 458 2.03 12.66 18.93
C VAL A 458 2.16 14.02 18.29
N VAL A 459 1.28 14.35 17.35
CA VAL A 459 1.29 15.67 16.69
C VAL A 459 1.01 16.76 17.73
N PRO A 460 1.93 17.74 17.92
CA PRO A 460 1.76 18.77 18.93
C PRO A 460 0.83 19.88 18.44
N GLY A 461 0.10 20.51 19.36
CA GLY A 461 -0.77 21.66 19.08
C GLY A 461 -2.22 21.30 18.77
N PRO A 462 -3.02 22.23 18.23
CA PRO A 462 -4.42 21.98 17.93
C PRO A 462 -4.58 20.91 16.85
N VAL A 463 -5.66 20.14 16.94
CA VAL A 463 -6.03 19.16 15.90
C VAL A 463 -6.40 19.93 14.64
N ASP A 464 -5.77 19.57 13.53
CA ASP A 464 -6.22 20.02 12.22
C ASP A 464 -7.40 19.14 11.78
N ALA A 465 -8.61 19.68 11.81
CA ALA A 465 -9.81 18.90 11.51
C ALA A 465 -9.86 18.38 10.06
N ARG A 466 -9.06 18.95 9.13
CA ARG A 466 -9.02 18.52 7.72
C ARG A 466 -8.47 17.10 7.56
N ILE A 467 -7.73 16.58 8.54
CA ILE A 467 -7.23 15.18 8.52
C ILE A 467 -8.37 14.17 8.33
N HIS A 468 -9.58 14.46 8.84
CA HIS A 468 -10.74 13.56 8.73
C HIS A 468 -11.20 13.34 7.29
N PHE A 469 -10.81 14.23 6.37
CA PHE A 469 -11.10 14.12 4.95
C PHE A 469 -9.93 13.50 4.16
N ALA A 470 -8.77 13.35 4.79
CA ALA A 470 -7.55 12.79 4.21
C ALA A 470 -7.37 11.29 4.51
N LEU A 471 -8.06 10.77 5.53
CA LEU A 471 -8.01 9.37 5.93
C LEU A 471 -9.03 8.53 5.13
N VAL A 472 -8.54 7.43 4.56
CA VAL A 472 -9.32 6.48 3.77
C VAL A 472 -9.82 5.36 4.68
N CYS A 473 -11.13 5.21 4.84
CA CYS A 473 -11.73 4.14 5.66
C CYS A 473 -12.04 2.86 4.86
N GLY A 474 -11.71 2.81 3.56
CA GLY A 474 -11.99 1.66 2.68
C GLY A 474 -13.43 1.61 2.12
N ALA A 475 -14.27 2.60 2.43
CA ALA A 475 -15.61 2.71 1.86
C ALA A 475 -15.57 3.08 0.36
N ALA A 476 -16.58 2.66 -0.41
CA ALA A 476 -16.69 2.96 -1.84
C ALA A 476 -16.84 4.46 -2.16
N SER A 477 -17.24 5.27 -1.17
CA SER A 477 -17.39 6.71 -1.27
C SER A 477 -16.13 7.51 -0.90
N CYS A 478 -15.02 6.85 -0.54
CA CYS A 478 -13.80 7.57 -0.18
C CYS A 478 -13.25 8.38 -1.38
N PRO A 479 -12.81 9.64 -1.16
CA PRO A 479 -12.27 10.47 -2.21
C PRO A 479 -10.99 9.87 -2.82
N PRO A 480 -10.57 10.36 -4.00
CA PRO A 480 -9.38 9.85 -4.67
C PRO A 480 -8.14 9.93 -3.78
N ILE A 481 -7.37 8.85 -3.84
CA ILE A 481 -6.36 8.46 -2.87
C ILE A 481 -5.08 9.29 -3.07
N LYS A 482 -4.86 10.36 -2.27
CA LYS A 482 -3.71 11.28 -2.38
C LYS A 482 -2.48 10.82 -1.59
N THR A 483 -1.30 11.27 -2.01
CA THR A 483 -0.04 11.17 -1.25
C THR A 483 0.28 12.54 -0.67
N TYR A 484 0.58 12.60 0.63
CA TYR A 484 0.88 13.84 1.34
C TYR A 484 2.38 13.98 1.55
N ALA A 485 2.93 15.16 1.31
CA ALA A 485 4.31 15.49 1.58
C ALA A 485 4.37 16.71 2.53
N PRO A 486 5.43 16.88 3.34
CA PRO A 486 5.48 17.96 4.34
C PRO A 486 5.35 19.36 3.75
N ASP A 487 5.93 19.58 2.56
CA ASP A 487 5.93 20.83 1.81
C ASP A 487 4.57 21.14 1.15
N THR A 488 3.81 20.12 0.73
CA THR A 488 2.49 20.27 0.10
C THR A 488 1.31 19.87 1.01
N LEU A 489 1.56 19.71 2.31
CA LEU A 489 0.58 19.14 3.25
C LEU A 489 -0.68 20.02 3.35
N GLU A 490 -0.48 21.33 3.50
CA GLU A 490 -1.56 22.30 3.67
C GLU A 490 -2.51 22.31 2.47
N GLU A 491 -1.96 22.39 1.26
CA GLU A 491 -2.72 22.35 0.01
C GLU A 491 -3.43 21.00 -0.16
N GLY A 492 -2.75 19.90 0.18
CA GLY A 492 -3.32 18.55 0.14
C GLY A 492 -4.52 18.38 1.06
N LEU A 493 -4.44 18.91 2.30
CA LEU A 493 -5.51 18.88 3.30
C LEU A 493 -6.67 19.80 2.92
N ALA A 494 -6.39 21.02 2.45
CA ALA A 494 -7.41 21.93 1.96
C ALA A 494 -8.19 21.32 0.79
N ALA A 495 -7.47 20.77 -0.19
CA ALA A 495 -8.09 20.15 -1.35
C ALA A 495 -8.87 18.86 -1.01
N ALA A 496 -8.49 18.15 0.06
CA ALA A 496 -9.28 17.01 0.56
C ALA A 496 -10.57 17.49 1.23
N ALA A 497 -10.50 18.54 2.05
CA ALA A 497 -11.65 19.14 2.71
C ALA A 497 -12.65 19.73 1.72
N GLU A 498 -12.18 20.46 0.70
CA GLU A 498 -13.02 21.01 -0.38
C GLU A 498 -13.73 19.91 -1.16
N ALA A 499 -12.99 18.88 -1.60
CA ALA A 499 -13.57 17.77 -2.35
C ALA A 499 -14.64 17.03 -1.54
N PHE A 500 -14.39 16.81 -0.25
CA PHE A 500 -15.36 16.19 0.65
C PHE A 500 -16.59 17.08 0.85
N CYS A 501 -16.40 18.35 1.19
CA CYS A 501 -17.50 19.27 1.47
C CYS A 501 -18.39 19.50 0.24
N ALA A 502 -17.80 19.54 -0.96
CA ALA A 502 -18.54 19.67 -2.21
C ALA A 502 -19.51 18.50 -2.47
N GLY A 503 -19.18 17.29 -2.02
CA GLY A 503 -20.03 16.11 -2.19
C GLY A 503 -21.03 15.88 -1.04
N GLU A 504 -20.63 16.22 0.18
CA GLU A 504 -21.30 15.74 1.40
C GLU A 504 -22.05 16.84 2.18
N VAL A 505 -21.85 18.12 1.85
CA VAL A 505 -22.50 19.24 2.53
C VAL A 505 -23.60 19.82 1.66
N LYS A 506 -24.82 19.91 2.22
CA LYS A 506 -25.95 20.58 1.57
C LYS A 506 -26.48 21.69 2.46
N VAL A 507 -26.60 22.89 1.92
CA VAL A 507 -27.17 24.05 2.60
C VAL A 507 -28.53 24.33 1.99
N ASP A 508 -29.54 24.46 2.84
CA ASP A 508 -30.89 24.91 2.48
C ASP A 508 -31.19 26.15 3.32
N ALA A 509 -30.92 27.31 2.74
CA ALA A 509 -31.12 28.59 3.41
C ALA A 509 -32.59 28.87 3.72
N ALA A 510 -33.51 28.45 2.85
CA ALA A 510 -34.94 28.67 3.01
C ALA A 510 -35.49 27.88 4.20
N ALA A 511 -35.09 26.61 4.34
CA ALA A 511 -35.46 25.77 5.47
C ALA A 511 -34.55 25.94 6.71
N ARG A 512 -33.55 26.85 6.65
CA ARG A 512 -32.49 27.04 7.67
C ARG A 512 -31.85 25.71 8.09
N ARG A 513 -31.56 24.85 7.12
CA ARG A 513 -31.07 23.48 7.36
C ARG A 513 -29.73 23.24 6.68
N VAL A 514 -28.81 22.60 7.40
CA VAL A 514 -27.55 22.11 6.86
C VAL A 514 -27.49 20.59 7.02
N THR A 515 -27.24 19.87 5.94
CA THR A 515 -27.04 18.42 5.94
C THR A 515 -25.56 18.12 5.90
N LEU A 516 -25.06 17.33 6.85
CA LEU A 516 -23.65 17.02 7.05
C LEU A 516 -23.42 15.52 7.19
N SER A 517 -22.28 15.02 6.70
CA SER A 517 -21.82 13.66 7.00
C SER A 517 -21.68 13.41 8.51
N LYS A 518 -21.89 12.15 8.95
CA LYS A 518 -21.73 11.73 10.35
C LYS A 518 -20.31 11.94 10.89
N ILE A 519 -19.30 12.14 10.05
CA ILE A 519 -17.94 12.54 10.46
C ILE A 519 -17.99 13.81 11.33
N PHE A 520 -18.77 14.82 10.95
CA PHE A 520 -18.94 16.06 11.73
C PHE A 520 -19.63 15.84 13.08
N LYS A 521 -20.35 14.72 13.25
CA LYS A 521 -20.96 14.31 14.53
C LYS A 521 -19.95 13.56 15.40
N TRP A 522 -19.34 12.51 14.84
CA TRP A 522 -18.40 11.62 15.53
C TRP A 522 -17.15 12.34 16.03
N TYR A 523 -16.64 13.26 15.23
CA TYR A 523 -15.44 14.05 15.54
C TYR A 523 -15.78 15.51 15.83
N SER A 524 -17.00 15.78 16.29
CA SER A 524 -17.48 17.14 16.55
C SER A 524 -16.51 18.02 17.38
N PRO A 525 -15.79 17.53 18.41
CA PRO A 525 -14.84 18.34 19.17
C PRO A 525 -13.58 18.76 18.40
N ASP A 526 -13.33 18.16 17.23
CA ASP A 526 -12.19 18.52 16.37
C ASP A 526 -12.56 19.67 15.43
N PHE A 527 -13.84 19.81 15.06
CA PHE A 527 -14.34 20.84 14.13
C PHE A 527 -14.73 22.16 14.81
N GLY A 528 -14.94 22.17 16.12
CA GLY A 528 -15.34 23.36 16.87
C GLY A 528 -16.10 23.02 18.15
N ALA A 529 -15.96 23.86 19.18
CA ALA A 529 -16.63 23.66 20.46
C ALA A 529 -18.15 23.85 20.33
N SER A 530 -18.57 24.88 19.59
CA SER A 530 -19.97 25.23 19.38
C SER A 530 -20.51 24.78 18.02
N LYS A 531 -21.86 24.73 17.88
CA LYS A 531 -22.51 24.47 16.59
C LYS A 531 -22.14 25.55 15.56
N ALA A 532 -22.05 26.81 15.99
CA ALA A 532 -21.63 27.92 15.15
C ALA A 532 -20.20 27.74 14.63
N GLU A 533 -19.23 27.41 15.49
CA GLU A 533 -17.84 27.16 15.07
C GLU A 533 -17.74 26.00 14.06
N ARG A 534 -18.48 24.92 14.28
CA ARG A 534 -18.48 23.77 13.35
C ARG A 534 -19.06 24.12 11.99
N LEU A 535 -20.07 24.99 11.94
CA LEU A 535 -20.62 25.48 10.67
C LEU A 535 -19.66 26.50 10.02
N ALA A 536 -19.03 27.37 10.81
CA ALA A 536 -18.04 28.32 10.33
C ALA A 536 -16.81 27.62 9.72
N PHE A 537 -16.39 26.48 10.28
CA PHE A 537 -15.34 25.62 9.73
C PHE A 537 -15.60 25.21 8.27
N LEU A 538 -16.87 25.11 7.85
CA LEU A 538 -17.21 24.69 6.48
C LEU A 538 -16.96 25.79 5.45
N LEU A 539 -17.08 27.07 5.85
CA LEU A 539 -17.09 28.21 4.93
C LEU A 539 -15.91 28.22 3.94
N PRO A 540 -14.64 28.00 4.36
CA PRO A 540 -13.51 28.00 3.42
C PRO A 540 -13.63 26.89 2.38
N HIS A 541 -14.29 25.77 2.71
CA HIS A 541 -14.31 24.53 1.93
C HIS A 541 -15.53 24.37 1.03
N LEU A 542 -16.50 25.29 1.09
CA LEU A 542 -17.71 25.26 0.28
C LEU A 542 -17.55 26.00 -1.06
N ALA A 543 -18.28 25.55 -2.08
CA ALA A 543 -18.43 26.31 -3.31
C ALA A 543 -19.16 27.65 -3.07
N GLU A 544 -18.98 28.61 -3.96
CA GLU A 544 -19.46 30.01 -3.80
C GLU A 544 -20.93 30.13 -3.39
N GLY A 545 -21.84 29.38 -4.04
CA GLY A 545 -23.28 29.40 -3.72
C GLY A 545 -23.59 28.93 -2.30
N PRO A 546 -23.33 27.65 -1.95
CA PRO A 546 -23.55 27.14 -0.59
C PRO A 546 -22.79 27.92 0.49
N ARG A 547 -21.59 28.43 0.17
CA ARG A 547 -20.81 29.30 1.08
C ARG A 547 -21.57 30.58 1.39
N ALA A 548 -22.05 31.30 0.37
CA ALA A 548 -22.79 32.55 0.56
C ALA A 548 -24.12 32.33 1.31
N GLU A 549 -24.80 31.21 1.06
CA GLU A 549 -25.99 30.82 1.81
C GLU A 549 -25.71 30.55 3.28
N LEU A 550 -24.66 29.76 3.59
CA LEU A 550 -24.28 29.45 4.96
C LEU A 550 -23.80 30.71 5.70
N GLN A 551 -23.02 31.56 5.03
CA GLN A 551 -22.56 32.83 5.60
C GLN A 551 -23.75 33.70 6.01
N ARG A 552 -24.75 33.88 5.12
CA ARG A 552 -25.97 34.64 5.46
C ARG A 552 -26.74 34.05 6.64
N LEU A 553 -26.80 32.72 6.75
CA LEU A 553 -27.44 32.08 7.91
C LEU A 553 -26.70 32.38 9.22
N LEU A 554 -25.37 32.34 9.21
CA LEU A 554 -24.52 32.61 10.37
C LEU A 554 -24.50 34.09 10.73
N ASP A 555 -24.52 35.00 9.75
CA ASP A 555 -24.61 36.44 10.01
C ASP A 555 -25.95 36.81 10.68
N ALA A 556 -27.05 36.17 10.24
CA ALA A 556 -28.38 36.37 10.82
C ALA A 556 -28.58 35.66 12.16
N ASP A 557 -27.84 34.58 12.43
CA ASP A 557 -27.86 33.83 13.70
C ASP A 557 -26.44 33.39 14.07
N PRO A 558 -25.65 34.28 14.70
CA PRO A 558 -24.24 34.01 15.04
C PRO A 558 -24.05 32.82 15.99
N SER A 559 -25.09 32.46 16.75
CA SER A 559 -25.08 31.29 17.64
C SER A 559 -25.42 29.97 16.92
N ALA A 560 -25.89 30.08 15.67
CA ALA A 560 -26.53 29.05 14.89
C ALA A 560 -27.74 28.38 15.58
N ALA A 561 -28.30 28.95 16.65
CA ALA A 561 -29.32 28.31 17.49
C ALA A 561 -30.50 27.75 16.68
N SER A 562 -31.00 28.54 15.74
CA SER A 562 -32.15 28.23 14.88
C SER A 562 -31.78 27.47 13.59
N ILE A 563 -30.49 27.21 13.33
CA ILE A 563 -30.05 26.43 12.17
C ILE A 563 -30.13 24.93 12.52
N ALA A 564 -30.95 24.21 11.77
CA ALA A 564 -31.11 22.76 11.92
C ALA A 564 -29.96 22.01 11.24
N VAL A 565 -29.37 21.02 11.93
CA VAL A 565 -28.32 20.17 11.35
C VAL A 565 -28.82 18.73 11.24
N ALA A 566 -28.79 18.18 10.03
CA ALA A 566 -29.19 16.81 9.74
C ALA A 566 -27.97 15.95 9.40
N TYR A 567 -27.97 14.70 9.88
CA TYR A 567 -26.92 13.72 9.60
C TYR A 567 -27.54 12.49 8.92
N PRO A 568 -27.48 12.36 7.59
CA PRO A 568 -28.04 11.22 6.87
C PRO A 568 -27.30 9.92 7.25
N GLU A 569 -27.89 8.77 6.92
CA GLU A 569 -27.22 7.50 7.14
C GLU A 569 -25.92 7.41 6.34
N TYR A 570 -24.87 6.89 6.98
CA TYR A 570 -23.55 6.75 6.37
C TYR A 570 -23.43 5.33 5.84
N SER A 571 -23.21 5.17 4.54
CA SER A 571 -23.00 3.84 3.95
C SER A 571 -21.60 3.34 4.31
N TRP A 572 -21.56 2.16 4.93
CA TRP A 572 -20.32 1.44 5.26
C TRP A 572 -19.97 0.39 4.21
N GLU A 573 -20.64 0.41 3.06
CA GLU A 573 -20.36 -0.51 1.97
C GLU A 573 -18.92 -0.31 1.47
N LEU A 574 -18.16 -1.40 1.50
CA LEU A 574 -16.80 -1.44 0.98
C LEU A 574 -16.82 -1.50 -0.54
N ASN A 575 -15.76 -1.03 -1.17
CA ASN A 575 -15.50 -1.19 -2.60
C ASN A 575 -14.97 -2.59 -2.97
N GLY A 576 -15.09 -3.61 -2.13
CA GLY A 576 -14.60 -4.96 -2.44
C GLY A 576 -15.60 -5.77 -3.28
N THR A 577 -15.11 -6.55 -4.23
CA THR A 577 -15.91 -7.52 -5.01
C THR A 577 -15.96 -8.92 -4.38
N ASP A 578 -15.19 -9.14 -3.32
CA ASP A 578 -14.90 -10.46 -2.74
C ASP A 578 -15.57 -10.68 -1.40
#